data_AF-A0A3B0W7B2-F1
#
_entry.id   AF-A0A3B0W7B2-F1
#
_cell.length_a   1.000
_cell.length_b   1.000
_cell.length_c   1.000
_cell.angle_alpha   90.00
_cell.angle_beta   90.00
_cell.angle_gamma   90.00
#
_symmetry.space_group_name_H-M   'P 1'
#
loop_
_entity.id
_entity.type
_entity.pdbx_description
1 polymer ?
#
loop_
_entity_poly.entity_id
_entity_poly.type
_entity_poly.pdbx_seq_one_letter_code
_entity_poly.pdbx_strand_id
1 'polypeptide(L)'
;MGQTKKRQYDRYTLDFKLQSVKLANNPNVRATDIAHSLGIHVVMLYRWQMEHRNGELRTNKHIKSQKPSPRRRKIRTTSETKTKDDLVAANKKIKTLERALTNRTEELDLLKKAERFLAQHAKK
;
A
#
# COMPACT_ATOMS: atom_id res chain seq x y z
N MET A 1 10.24 19.95 -50.59
CA MET A 1 10.35 20.31 -49.15
C MET A 1 9.87 19.15 -48.30
N GLY A 2 10.78 18.40 -47.67
CA GLY A 2 10.44 17.19 -46.92
C GLY A 2 9.60 17.49 -45.67
N GLN A 3 8.50 16.77 -45.50
CA GLN A 3 7.65 16.89 -44.31
C GLN A 3 8.43 16.44 -43.07
N THR A 4 8.79 17.38 -42.19
CA THR A 4 9.34 17.03 -40.88
C THR A 4 8.23 16.41 -40.04
N LYS A 5 8.31 15.08 -39.84
CA LYS A 5 7.33 14.32 -39.04
C LYS A 5 7.29 14.94 -37.63
N LYS A 6 6.17 15.58 -37.26
CA LYS A 6 6.02 16.21 -35.94
C LYS A 6 6.25 15.15 -34.85
N ARG A 7 7.27 15.38 -34.03
CA ARG A 7 7.63 14.51 -32.90
C ARG A 7 6.48 14.55 -31.88
N GLN A 8 5.94 13.40 -31.50
CA GLN A 8 4.70 13.26 -30.72
C GLN A 8 4.88 13.54 -29.22
N TYR A 9 5.50 14.67 -28.88
CA TYR A 9 5.82 15.02 -27.50
C TYR A 9 4.58 15.23 -26.62
N ASP A 10 3.50 15.72 -27.21
CA ASP A 10 2.31 16.15 -26.47
C ASP A 10 1.24 15.07 -26.30
N ARG A 11 1.51 13.84 -26.77
CA ARG A 11 0.53 12.74 -26.74
C ARG A 11 0.37 12.08 -25.37
N TYR A 12 1.37 12.21 -24.49
CA TYR A 12 1.45 11.42 -23.26
C TYR A 12 0.79 12.09 -22.05
N THR A 13 -0.05 11.35 -21.34
CA THR A 13 -0.69 11.76 -20.08
C THR A 13 0.35 11.90 -18.95
N LEU A 14 0.05 12.73 -17.94
CA LEU A 14 0.95 12.87 -16.78
C LEU A 14 1.17 11.54 -16.04
N ASP A 15 0.10 10.77 -15.84
CA ASP A 15 0.17 9.45 -15.20
C ASP A 15 1.13 8.52 -15.94
N PHE A 16 1.07 8.52 -17.27
CA PHE A 16 1.99 7.75 -18.10
C PHE A 16 3.45 8.21 -17.96
N LYS A 17 3.70 9.53 -17.94
CA LYS A 17 5.04 10.08 -17.70
C LYS A 17 5.58 9.67 -16.33
N LEU A 18 4.76 9.79 -15.29
CA LEU A 18 5.12 9.43 -13.91
C LEU A 18 5.44 7.95 -13.80
N GLN A 19 4.60 7.09 -14.36
CA GLN A 19 4.83 5.64 -14.33
C GLN A 19 6.12 5.27 -15.08
N SER A 20 6.37 5.90 -16.24
CA SER A 20 7.60 5.70 -17.01
C SER A 20 8.83 6.11 -16.20
N VAL A 21 8.81 7.27 -15.55
CA VAL A 21 9.91 7.75 -14.69
C VAL A 21 10.13 6.86 -13.48
N LYS A 22 9.04 6.40 -12.83
CA LYS A 22 9.11 5.47 -11.70
C LYS A 22 9.78 4.16 -12.10
N LEU A 23 9.45 3.62 -13.28
CA LEU A 23 10.11 2.43 -13.83
C LEU A 23 11.60 2.71 -14.11
N ALA A 24 11.92 3.88 -14.66
CA ALA A 24 13.29 4.26 -15.03
C ALA A 24 14.21 4.55 -13.84
N ASN A 25 13.66 4.88 -12.67
CA ASN A 25 14.43 5.11 -11.44
C ASN A 25 14.80 3.81 -10.72
N ASN A 26 14.36 2.65 -11.22
CA ASN A 26 14.77 1.37 -10.67
C ASN A 26 16.24 1.08 -11.02
N PRO A 27 17.12 0.81 -10.03
CA PRO A 27 18.56 0.64 -10.27
C PRO A 27 18.89 -0.59 -11.13
N ASN A 28 17.98 -1.56 -11.20
CA ASN A 28 18.18 -2.83 -11.90
C ASN A 28 17.76 -2.78 -13.39
N VAL A 29 17.21 -1.67 -13.87
CA VAL A 29 16.65 -1.59 -15.23
C VAL A 29 17.20 -0.38 -15.96
N ARG A 30 17.67 -0.57 -17.19
CA ARG A 30 18.16 0.54 -18.02
C ARG A 30 16.99 1.32 -18.60
N ALA A 31 17.12 2.65 -18.59
CA ALA A 31 16.14 3.56 -19.19
C ALA A 31 15.91 3.29 -20.70
N THR A 32 16.94 2.83 -21.42
CA THR A 32 16.85 2.43 -22.83
C THR A 32 15.82 1.32 -23.05
N ASP A 33 15.83 0.33 -22.18
CA ASP A 33 15.04 -0.90 -22.36
C ASP A 33 13.57 -0.61 -22.03
N ILE A 34 13.32 0.23 -21.02
CA ILE A 34 11.99 0.73 -20.67
C ILE A 34 11.42 1.57 -21.81
N ALA A 35 12.23 2.47 -22.38
CA ALA A 35 11.80 3.31 -23.49
C ALA A 35 11.44 2.46 -24.72
N HIS A 36 12.27 1.47 -25.07
CA HIS A 36 11.97 0.53 -26.15
C HIS A 36 10.70 -0.28 -25.87
N SER A 37 10.54 -0.81 -24.65
CA SER A 37 9.35 -1.58 -24.25
C SER A 37 8.07 -0.76 -24.28
N LEU A 38 8.13 0.53 -23.94
CA LEU A 38 6.98 1.43 -23.97
C LEU A 38 6.74 2.06 -25.35
N GLY A 39 7.64 1.82 -26.32
CA GLY A 39 7.58 2.44 -27.65
C GLY A 39 7.84 3.96 -27.64
N ILE A 40 8.56 4.45 -26.63
CA ILE A 40 8.89 5.87 -26.45
C ILE A 40 10.35 6.09 -26.85
N HIS A 41 10.66 7.28 -27.35
CA HIS A 41 12.03 7.67 -27.61
C HIS A 41 12.83 7.86 -26.31
N VAL A 42 14.01 7.24 -26.20
CA VAL A 42 14.84 7.26 -24.97
C VAL A 42 15.10 8.67 -24.43
N VAL A 43 15.42 9.64 -25.31
CA VAL A 43 15.63 11.05 -24.93
C VAL A 43 14.41 11.67 -24.24
N MET A 44 13.18 11.25 -24.57
CA MET A 44 11.99 11.72 -23.85
C MET A 44 11.95 11.22 -22.42
N LEU A 45 12.33 9.96 -22.18
CA LEU A 45 12.34 9.39 -20.85
C LEU A 45 13.36 10.10 -19.96
N TYR A 46 14.56 10.39 -20.47
CA TYR A 46 15.55 11.19 -19.76
C TYR A 46 15.05 12.61 -19.47
N ARG A 47 14.40 13.26 -20.43
CA ARG A 47 13.79 14.59 -20.21
C ARG A 47 12.73 14.55 -19.12
N TRP A 48 11.89 13.52 -19.07
CA TRP A 48 10.90 13.36 -18.01
C TRP A 48 11.52 13.05 -16.64
N GLN A 49 12.62 12.29 -16.58
CA GLN A 49 13.36 12.10 -15.32
C GLN A 49 13.87 13.44 -14.78
N MET A 50 14.39 14.31 -15.65
CA MET A 50 14.83 15.66 -15.28
C MET A 50 13.65 16.54 -14.85
N GLU A 51 12.56 16.58 -15.62
CA GLU A 51 11.34 17.32 -15.27
C GLU A 51 10.74 16.85 -13.94
N HIS A 52 10.79 15.53 -13.65
CA HIS A 52 10.37 14.96 -12.39
C HIS A 52 11.28 15.37 -11.23
N ARG A 53 12.60 15.37 -11.43
CA ARG A 53 13.58 15.82 -10.42
C ARG A 53 13.43 17.31 -10.10
N ASN A 54 13.05 18.10 -11.09
CA ASN A 54 12.82 19.55 -10.95
C ASN A 54 11.39 19.89 -10.47
N GLY A 55 10.49 18.91 -10.37
CA GLY A 55 9.09 19.12 -9.95
C GLY A 55 8.18 19.77 -11.00
N GLU A 56 8.63 19.88 -12.25
CA GLU A 56 7.93 20.59 -13.34
C GLU A 56 7.13 19.66 -14.26
N LEU A 57 7.01 18.39 -13.91
CA LEU A 57 6.34 17.39 -14.74
C LEU A 57 4.83 17.72 -14.86
N ARG A 58 4.48 18.47 -15.90
CA ARG A 58 3.12 18.99 -16.12
C ARG A 58 2.32 18.10 -17.07
N THR A 59 1.00 18.06 -16.83
CA THR A 59 0.02 17.59 -17.80
C THR A 59 0.05 18.52 -19.02
N ASN A 60 -0.03 17.94 -20.22
CA ASN A 60 -0.33 18.74 -21.40
C ASN A 60 -1.79 19.20 -21.30
N LYS A 61 -2.03 20.52 -21.28
CA LYS A 61 -3.36 21.13 -21.16
C LYS A 61 -4.35 20.65 -22.23
N HIS A 62 -3.84 20.18 -23.36
CA HIS A 62 -4.63 19.72 -24.51
C HIS A 62 -5.03 18.23 -24.45
N ILE A 63 -4.56 17.46 -23.47
CA ILE A 63 -5.00 16.08 -23.29
C ILE A 63 -6.32 16.08 -22.50
N LYS A 64 -7.40 15.67 -23.16
CA LYS A 64 -8.68 15.43 -22.50
C LYS A 64 -8.53 14.21 -21.58
N SER A 65 -8.58 14.42 -20.27
CA SER A 65 -8.70 13.32 -19.31
C SER A 65 -9.97 12.54 -19.63
N GLN A 66 -9.82 11.27 -20.00
CA GLN A 66 -10.98 10.38 -20.11
C GLN A 66 -11.61 10.28 -18.72
N LYS A 67 -12.93 10.44 -18.63
CA LYS A 67 -13.64 10.23 -17.37
C LYS A 67 -13.31 8.81 -16.90
N PRO A 68 -12.86 8.61 -15.64
CA PRO A 68 -12.56 7.28 -15.16
C PRO A 68 -13.81 6.42 -15.36
N SER A 69 -13.65 5.30 -16.05
CA SER A 69 -14.71 4.31 -16.22
C SER A 69 -15.34 4.03 -14.85
N PRO A 70 -16.67 3.96 -14.72
CA PRO A 70 -17.33 3.73 -13.45
C PRO A 70 -16.65 2.55 -12.76
N ARG A 71 -16.11 2.80 -11.54
CA ARG A 71 -15.35 1.80 -10.78
C ARG A 71 -16.09 0.48 -10.86
N ARG A 72 -15.47 -0.50 -11.53
CA ARG A 72 -15.97 -1.87 -11.60
C ARG A 72 -16.32 -2.27 -10.17
N ARG A 73 -17.61 -2.50 -9.88
CA ARG A 73 -18.07 -2.92 -8.55
C ARG A 73 -17.13 -4.03 -8.11
N LYS A 74 -16.53 -3.89 -6.92
CA LYS A 74 -15.72 -4.97 -6.34
C LYS A 74 -16.63 -6.18 -6.25
N ILE A 75 -16.47 -7.11 -7.19
CA ILE A 75 -17.04 -8.45 -7.10
C ILE A 75 -16.37 -9.00 -5.85
N ARG A 76 -17.11 -8.98 -4.74
CA ARG A 76 -16.67 -9.59 -3.49
C ARG A 76 -16.46 -11.05 -3.84
N THR A 77 -15.21 -11.48 -3.99
CA THR A 77 -14.89 -12.90 -3.90
C THR A 77 -15.33 -13.29 -2.50
N THR A 78 -16.49 -13.95 -2.42
CA THR A 78 -17.21 -14.23 -1.18
C THR A 78 -16.39 -15.04 -0.18
N SER A 79 -15.29 -15.66 -0.63
CA SER A 79 -14.32 -16.36 0.20
C SER A 79 -13.39 -15.42 0.97
N GLU A 80 -12.74 -14.46 0.32
CA GLU A 80 -11.71 -13.60 0.95
C GLU A 80 -12.29 -12.59 1.95
N THR A 81 -13.53 -12.16 1.77
CA THR A 81 -14.18 -11.28 2.74
C THR A 81 -14.59 -12.06 3.98
N LYS A 82 -15.10 -13.30 3.81
CA LYS A 82 -15.45 -14.18 4.93
C LYS A 82 -14.22 -14.52 5.77
N THR A 83 -13.10 -14.89 5.13
CA THR A 83 -11.87 -15.20 5.88
C THR A 83 -11.37 -14.02 6.71
N LYS A 84 -11.46 -12.78 6.20
CA LYS A 84 -11.08 -11.58 6.94
C LYS A 84 -12.00 -11.31 8.12
N ASP A 85 -13.31 -11.45 7.93
CA ASP A 85 -14.30 -11.23 8.99
C ASP A 85 -14.14 -12.30 10.09
N ASP A 86 -13.91 -13.56 9.72
CA ASP A 86 -13.65 -14.67 10.64
C ASP A 86 -12.35 -14.46 11.44
N LEU A 87 -11.28 -13.98 10.78
CA LEU A 87 -10.02 -13.64 11.44
C LEU A 87 -10.21 -12.52 12.48
N VAL A 88 -10.99 -11.49 12.16
CA VAL A 88 -11.30 -10.41 13.10
C VAL A 88 -12.11 -10.94 14.29
N ALA A 89 -13.07 -11.84 14.05
CA ALA A 89 -13.84 -12.46 15.12
C ALA A 89 -12.97 -13.35 16.04
N ALA A 90 -12.06 -14.14 15.47
CA ALA A 90 -11.12 -14.96 16.21
C ALA A 90 -10.19 -14.10 17.10
N ASN A 91 -9.62 -13.03 16.55
CA ASN A 91 -8.75 -12.12 17.30
C ASN A 91 -9.47 -11.45 18.47
N LYS A 92 -10.74 -11.09 18.31
CA LYS A 92 -11.55 -10.56 19.42
C LYS A 92 -11.73 -11.59 20.53
N LYS A 93 -12.03 -12.85 20.18
CA LYS A 93 -12.18 -13.96 21.15
C LYS A 93 -10.88 -14.22 21.91
N ILE A 94 -9.74 -14.26 21.21
CA ILE A 94 -8.41 -14.44 21.83
C ILE A 94 -8.19 -13.36 22.89
N LYS A 95 -8.40 -12.08 22.53
CA LYS A 95 -8.23 -10.96 23.46
C LYS A 95 -9.15 -11.04 24.69
N THR A 96 -10.39 -11.52 24.53
CA THR A 96 -11.30 -11.70 25.67
C THR A 96 -10.87 -12.82 26.59
N LEU A 97 -10.35 -13.93 26.02
CA LEU A 97 -9.88 -15.07 26.80
C LEU A 97 -8.60 -14.72 27.57
N GLU A 98 -7.66 -14.01 26.95
CA GLU A 98 -6.44 -13.54 27.59
C GLU A 98 -6.76 -12.68 28.83
N ARG A 99 -7.72 -11.75 28.71
CA ARG A 99 -8.20 -10.94 29.84
C ARG A 99 -8.83 -11.77 30.95
N ALA A 100 -9.60 -12.80 30.59
CA ALA A 100 -10.19 -13.68 31.59
C ALA A 100 -9.12 -14.50 32.33
N LEU A 101 -8.09 -14.96 31.61
CA LEU A 101 -6.95 -15.65 32.21
C LEU A 101 -6.17 -14.73 33.16
N THR A 102 -5.89 -13.48 32.76
CA THR A 102 -5.17 -12.54 33.62
C THR A 102 -5.93 -12.25 34.91
N ASN A 103 -7.23 -11.99 34.83
CA ASN A 103 -8.05 -11.74 36.01
C ASN A 103 -8.05 -12.94 36.96
N ARG A 104 -8.18 -14.16 36.41
CA ARG A 104 -8.18 -15.39 37.21
C ARG A 104 -6.82 -15.66 37.86
N THR A 105 -5.72 -15.31 37.20
CA THR A 105 -4.38 -15.42 37.80
C THR A 105 -4.20 -14.43 38.95
N GLU A 106 -4.70 -13.20 38.81
CA GLU A 106 -4.66 -12.19 39.87
C GLU A 106 -5.49 -12.61 41.10
N GLU A 107 -6.70 -13.17 40.88
CA GLU A 107 -7.53 -13.72 41.95
C GLU A 107 -6.82 -14.84 42.71
N LEU A 108 -6.19 -15.78 42.00
CA LEU A 108 -5.44 -16.87 42.64
C LEU A 108 -4.26 -16.35 43.46
N ASP A 109 -3.55 -15.33 42.97
CA ASP A 109 -2.43 -14.75 43.70
C ASP A 109 -2.90 -14.00 44.96
N LEU A 110 -4.03 -13.28 44.88
CA LEU A 110 -4.67 -12.66 46.04
C LEU A 110 -5.09 -13.70 47.08
N LEU A 111 -5.74 -14.78 46.65
CA LEU A 111 -6.19 -15.86 47.54
C LEU A 111 -5.00 -16.55 48.21
N LYS A 112 -3.96 -16.92 47.45
CA LYS A 112 -2.73 -17.51 48.03
C LYS A 112 -2.07 -16.57 49.03
N LYS A 113 -2.07 -15.27 48.78
CA LYS A 113 -1.54 -14.27 49.71
C LYS A 113 -2.39 -14.18 50.97
N ALA A 114 -3.71 -14.23 50.84
CA ALA A 114 -4.64 -14.25 51.97
C ALA A 114 -4.48 -15.53 52.81
N GLU A 115 -4.38 -16.70 52.17
CA GLU A 115 -4.10 -17.98 52.85
C GLU A 115 -2.80 -17.91 53.67
N ARG A 116 -1.72 -17.37 53.08
CA ARG A 116 -0.45 -17.17 53.79
C ARG A 116 -0.60 -16.23 54.99
N PHE A 117 -1.34 -15.14 54.85
CA PHE A 117 -1.59 -14.18 55.92
C PHE A 117 -2.39 -14.84 57.06
N LEU A 118 -3.48 -15.54 56.74
CA LEU A 118 -4.28 -16.27 57.73
C LEU A 118 -3.46 -17.37 58.43
N ALA A 119 -2.65 -18.13 57.69
CA ALA A 119 -1.79 -19.16 58.26
C ALA A 119 -0.72 -18.60 59.21
N GLN A 120 -0.19 -17.39 58.93
CA GLN A 120 0.75 -16.70 59.82
C GLN A 120 0.05 -16.21 61.10
N HIS A 121 -1.16 -15.67 60.98
CA HIS A 121 -1.93 -15.15 62.11
C HIS A 121 -2.60 -16.23 62.97
N ALA A 122 -2.85 -17.43 62.43
CA ALA A 122 -3.44 -18.55 63.17
C ALA A 122 -2.46 -19.33 64.08
N LYS A 123 -1.14 -19.10 63.94
CA LYS A 123 -0.08 -19.76 64.72
C LYS A 123 0.38 -18.98 65.96
N LYS A 124 -0.29 -17.87 66.29
CA LYS A 124 0.02 -16.98 67.41
C LYS A 124 -1.09 -17.06 68.45
#